data_AF-A0A7Y3CDF0-F1
#
_entry.id   AF-A0A7Y3CDF0-F1
#
_cell.length_a   1.000
_cell.length_b   1.000
_cell.length_c   1.000
_cell.angle_alpha   90.00
_cell.angle_beta   90.00
_cell.angle_gamma   90.00
#
_symmetry.space_group_name_H-M   'P 1'
#
loop_
_entity.id
_entity.type
_entity.pdbx_description
1 polymer ?
#
loop_
_entity_poly.entity_id
_entity_poly.type
_entity_poly.pdbx_seq_one_letter_code
_entity_poly.pdbx_strand_id
1 'polypeptide(L)'
;MTNVNKDALFVLVKSLSKSEKRQFKLYVGRLGVNTDAKFLALFNLMDKMKNYDESVILGSGIVKKAQLSNLKAHLYRQILVSLRLNPV
;
A
#
# COMPACT_ATOMS: atom_id res chain seq x y z
N MET A 1 0.03 21.61 -18.98
CA MET A 1 -0.09 20.92 -17.67
C MET A 1 0.03 19.44 -17.93
N THR A 2 1.24 18.89 -17.82
CA THR A 2 1.51 17.47 -18.06
C THR A 2 0.96 16.67 -16.90
N ASN A 3 0.09 15.70 -17.21
CA ASN A 3 -0.46 14.75 -16.25
C ASN A 3 0.68 14.09 -15.49
N VAL A 4 0.92 14.55 -14.26
CA VAL A 4 1.68 13.79 -13.27
C VAL A 4 0.81 12.57 -13.03
N ASN A 5 1.12 11.46 -13.73
CA ASN A 5 0.50 10.17 -13.53
C ASN A 5 0.76 9.75 -12.09
N LYS A 6 -0.10 10.21 -11.17
CA LYS A 6 -0.03 9.86 -9.76
C LYS A 6 -0.39 8.38 -9.68
N ASP A 7 0.54 7.57 -9.20
CA ASP A 7 0.32 6.14 -8.98
C ASP A 7 -0.98 5.97 -8.15
N ALA A 8 -1.95 5.23 -8.71
CA ALA A 8 -3.29 5.15 -8.14
C ALA A 8 -3.29 4.54 -6.73
N LEU A 9 -2.37 3.60 -6.48
CA LEU A 9 -2.17 3.04 -5.14
C LEU A 9 -1.62 4.09 -4.18
N PHE A 10 -0.67 4.92 -4.60
CA PHE A 10 -0.18 6.02 -3.77
C PHE A 10 -1.28 7.00 -3.42
N VAL A 11 -2.10 7.41 -4.39
CA VAL A 11 -3.25 8.29 -4.15
C VAL A 11 -4.19 7.67 -3.12
N LEU A 12 -4.54 6.39 -3.29
CA LEU A 12 -5.40 5.67 -2.35
C LEU A 12 -4.81 5.63 -0.93
N VAL A 13 -3.53 5.27 -0.78
CA VAL A 13 -2.88 5.22 0.55
C VAL A 13 -2.88 6.59 1.22
N LYS A 14 -2.65 7.67 0.47
CA LYS A 14 -2.66 9.03 1.02
C LYS A 14 -4.06 9.56 1.33
N SER A 15 -5.11 9.07 0.68
CA SER A 15 -6.49 9.48 0.96
C SER A 15 -7.08 8.82 2.22
N LEU A 16 -6.49 7.74 2.71
CA LEU A 16 -6.96 7.08 3.94
C LEU A 16 -6.78 7.98 5.17
N SER A 17 -7.81 8.03 6.01
CA SER A 17 -7.77 8.59 7.34
C SER A 17 -6.88 7.78 8.29
N LYS A 18 -6.55 8.35 9.46
CA LYS A 18 -5.74 7.67 10.47
C LYS A 18 -6.40 6.36 10.97
N SER A 19 -7.73 6.36 11.10
CA SER A 19 -8.51 5.18 11.52
C SER A 19 -8.50 4.10 10.45
N GLU A 20 -8.74 4.45 9.18
CA GLU A 20 -8.69 3.49 8.06
C GLU A 20 -7.30 2.86 7.91
N LYS A 21 -6.24 3.66 8.02
CA LYS A 21 -4.86 3.14 8.02
C LYS A 21 -4.63 2.15 9.16
N ARG A 22 -5.12 2.45 10.37
CA ARG A 22 -5.02 1.53 11.51
C ARG A 22 -5.80 0.24 11.26
N GLN A 23 -7.02 0.34 10.77
CA GLN A 23 -7.87 -0.83 10.47
C GLN A 23 -7.25 -1.72 9.41
N PHE A 24 -6.67 -1.14 8.35
CA PHE A 24 -5.94 -1.89 7.34
C PHE A 24 -4.76 -2.68 7.92
N LYS A 25 -3.95 -2.05 8.80
CA LYS A 25 -2.81 -2.74 9.44
C LYS A 25 -3.28 -3.91 10.32
N LEU A 26 -4.40 -3.75 11.04
CA LEU A 26 -4.99 -4.84 11.83
C LEU A 26 -5.58 -5.94 10.95
N TYR A 27 -6.23 -5.59 9.84
CA TYR A 27 -6.75 -6.53 8.86
C TYR A 27 -5.64 -7.42 8.29
N VAL A 28 -4.54 -6.82 7.83
CA VAL A 28 -3.37 -7.56 7.33
C VAL A 28 -2.74 -8.43 8.42
N GLY A 29 -2.65 -7.93 9.66
CA GLY A 29 -2.14 -8.72 10.78
C GLY A 29 -2.95 -9.98 11.12
N ARG A 30 -4.21 -10.07 10.69
CA ARG A 30 -5.10 -11.23 10.89
C ARG A 30 -5.03 -12.26 9.76
N LEU A 31 -4.45 -11.93 8.61
CA LEU A 31 -4.43 -12.80 7.42
C LEU A 31 -3.42 -13.96 7.51
N GLY A 32 -2.43 -13.87 8.40
CA GLY A 32 -1.65 -15.03 8.86
C GLY A 32 -0.75 -15.68 7.81
N VAL A 33 -0.03 -14.91 6.98
CA VAL A 33 0.98 -15.46 6.03
C VAL A 33 2.19 -14.52 5.89
N ASN A 34 3.40 -15.06 5.65
CA ASN A 34 4.64 -14.29 5.45
C ASN A 34 4.57 -13.22 4.32
N THR A 35 3.65 -13.37 3.36
CA THR A 35 3.40 -12.39 2.29
C THR A 35 2.87 -11.05 2.83
N ASP A 36 2.23 -11.07 4.00
CA ASP A 36 1.64 -9.92 4.70
C ASP A 36 2.68 -8.89 5.13
N ALA A 37 3.90 -9.35 5.44
CA ALA A 37 5.00 -8.48 5.83
C ALA A 37 5.42 -7.53 4.69
N LYS A 38 5.41 -8.00 3.44
CA LYS A 38 5.79 -7.17 2.28
C LYS A 38 4.71 -6.14 1.95
N PHE A 39 3.44 -6.49 2.08
CA PHE A 39 2.33 -5.56 1.88
C PHE A 39 2.33 -4.46 2.94
N LEU A 40 2.48 -4.85 4.21
CA LEU A 40 2.53 -3.91 5.31
C LEU A 40 3.75 -2.99 5.21
N ALA A 41 4.91 -3.53 4.81
CA ALA A 41 6.11 -2.74 4.56
C ALA A 41 5.92 -1.74 3.42
N LEU A 42 5.39 -2.17 2.28
CA LEU A 42 5.10 -1.28 1.14
C LEU A 42 4.09 -0.19 1.53
N PHE A 43 3.01 -0.57 2.21
CA PHE A 43 2.00 0.36 2.69
C PHE A 43 2.59 1.42 3.62
N ASN A 44 3.37 1.01 4.61
CA ASN A 44 4.02 1.91 5.55
C ASN A 44 5.03 2.85 4.87
N LEU A 45 5.76 2.34 3.87
CA LEU A 45 6.69 3.13 3.09
C LEU A 45 5.95 4.22 2.30
N MET A 46 4.89 3.84 1.57
CA MET A 46 4.06 4.77 0.79
C MET A 46 3.32 5.79 1.67
N ASP A 47 2.85 5.40 2.86
CA ASP A 47 2.19 6.31 3.80
C ASP A 47 3.13 7.45 4.27
N LYS A 48 4.40 7.09 4.54
CA LYS A 48 5.45 8.04 4.96
C LYS A 48 5.95 8.93 3.83
N MET A 49 5.90 8.47 2.59
CA MET A 49 6.32 9.27 1.43
C MET A 49 5.47 10.53 1.27
N LYS A 50 6.13 11.65 0.96
CA LYS A 50 5.46 12.92 0.62
C LYS A 50 4.97 12.91 -0.83
N ASN A 51 5.84 12.45 -1.73
CA ASN A 51 5.57 12.30 -3.15
C ASN A 51 5.83 10.86 -3.56
N TYR A 52 5.14 10.38 -4.58
CA TYR A 52 5.38 9.06 -5.13
C TYR A 52 6.76 9.00 -5.79
N ASP A 53 7.59 8.05 -5.36
CA ASP A 53 8.89 7.76 -5.97
C ASP A 53 9.12 6.24 -5.98
N GLU A 54 9.11 5.65 -7.18
CA GLU A 54 9.32 4.22 -7.37
C GLU A 54 10.74 3.79 -7.01
N SER A 55 11.73 4.67 -7.20
CA SER A 55 13.14 4.35 -6.93
C SER A 55 13.38 4.12 -5.44
N VAL A 56 12.69 4.87 -4.57
CA VAL A 56 12.71 4.67 -3.12
C VAL A 56 12.09 3.32 -2.73
N ILE A 57 11.02 2.90 -3.41
CA ILE A 57 10.40 1.59 -3.16
C ILE A 57 11.39 0.47 -3.53
N LEU A 58 12.04 0.56 -4.69
CA LEU A 58 13.02 -0.45 -5.12
C LEU A 58 14.27 -0.44 -4.23
N GLY A 59 14.76 0.73 -3.85
CA GLY A 59 15.91 0.90 -2.96
C GLY A 59 15.69 0.38 -1.54
N SER A 60 14.43 0.29 -1.08
CA SER A 60 14.09 -0.29 0.23
C SER A 60 14.31 -1.81 0.33
N GLY A 61 14.49 -2.50 -0.81
CA GLY A 61 14.69 -3.96 -0.84
C GLY A 61 13.44 -4.80 -0.52
N ILE A 62 12.27 -4.19 -0.31
CA ILE A 62 11.00 -4.90 0.00
C ILE A 62 10.61 -5.86 -1.13
N VAL A 63 10.88 -5.48 -2.38
CA VAL A 63 10.43 -6.20 -3.57
C VAL A 63 11.40 -6.02 -4.74
N LYS A 64 11.54 -7.06 -5.56
CA LYS A 64 12.27 -6.99 -6.83
C LYS A 64 11.44 -6.21 -7.86
N LYS A 65 12.09 -5.47 -8.76
CA LYS A 65 11.41 -4.68 -9.82
C LYS A 65 10.35 -5.46 -10.59
N ALA A 66 10.66 -6.70 -10.99
CA ALA A 66 9.74 -7.57 -11.72
C ALA A 66 8.45 -7.93 -10.95
N GLN A 67 8.49 -7.88 -9.61
CA GLN A 67 7.36 -8.23 -8.75
C GLN A 67 6.59 -7.00 -8.23
N LEU A 68 7.12 -5.79 -8.43
CA LEU A 68 6.54 -4.57 -7.87
C LEU A 68 5.11 -4.33 -8.39
N SER A 69 4.85 -4.51 -9.68
CA SER A 69 3.52 -4.30 -10.26
C SER A 69 2.47 -5.20 -9.61
N ASN A 70 2.77 -6.49 -9.46
CA ASN A 70 1.88 -7.45 -8.79
C ASN A 70 1.68 -7.12 -7.32
N LEU A 71 2.77 -6.73 -6.63
CA LEU A 71 2.70 -6.33 -5.21
C LEU A 71 1.79 -5.11 -5.03
N LYS A 72 1.91 -4.10 -5.90
CA LYS A 72 1.05 -2.92 -5.89
C LYS A 72 -0.42 -3.27 -6.16
N ALA A 73 -0.68 -4.05 -7.21
CA ALA A 73 -2.04 -4.45 -7.57
C ALA A 73 -2.71 -5.27 -6.46
N HIS A 74 -1.95 -6.14 -5.79
CA HIS A 74 -2.46 -6.89 -4.65
C HIS A 74 -2.71 -5.99 -3.44
N LEU A 75 -1.77 -5.11 -3.08
CA LEU A 75 -1.96 -4.16 -1.98
C LEU A 75 -3.18 -3.26 -2.22
N TYR A 76 -3.36 -2.75 -3.44
CA TYR A 76 -4.53 -1.95 -3.81
C TYR A 76 -5.84 -2.70 -3.53
N ARG A 77 -5.94 -3.95 -4.00
CA ARG A 77 -7.11 -4.80 -3.74
C ARG A 77 -7.34 -5.04 -2.25
N GLN A 78 -6.29 -5.31 -1.49
CA GLN A 78 -6.40 -5.57 -0.04
C GLN A 78 -6.88 -4.34 0.73
N ILE A 79 -6.44 -3.14 0.35
CA ILE A 79 -6.95 -1.90 0.97
C ILE A 79 -8.45 -1.76 0.70
N LEU A 80 -8.90 -1.96 -0.55
CA LEU A 80 -10.32 -1.87 -0.89
C LEU A 80 -11.17 -2.91 -0.15
N VAL A 81 -10.68 -4.14 0.01
CA VAL A 81 -11.37 -5.18 0.80
C VAL A 81 -11.45 -4.76 2.27
N SER A 82 -10.35 -4.29 2.86
CA SER A 82 -10.33 -3.84 4.26
C SER A 82 -11.31 -2.70 4.53
N LEU A 83 -11.50 -1.78 3.57
CA LEU A 83 -12.45 -0.68 3.70
C LEU A 83 -13.90 -1.17 3.71
N ARG A 84 -14.22 -2.19 2.90
CA ARG A 84 -15.56 -2.81 2.86
C ARG A 84 -15.89 -3.61 4.10
N LEU A 85 -14.87 -4.19 4.76
CA LEU A 85 -15.03 -4.99 5.98
C LEU A 85 -15.08 -4.15 7.25
N ASN A 86 -14.84 -2.85 7.16
CA ASN A 86 -14.86 -1.98 8.33
C ASN A 86 -16.32 -1.68 8.68
N PRO A 87 -16.81 -2.08 9.88
CA PRO A 87 -18.17 -1.73 10.28
C PRO A 87 -18.27 -0.21 10.37
N VAL A 88 -19.31 0.34 9.74
CA VAL A 88 -19.66 1.77 9.80
C VAL A 88 -20.15 2.10 11.20
#